data_AF-A0A3N4STA9-F1
#
_entry.id   AF-A0A3N4STA9-F1
#
_cell.length_a   1.000
_cell.length_b   1.000
_cell.length_c   1.000
_cell.angle_alpha   90.00
_cell.angle_beta   90.00
_cell.angle_gamma   90.00
#
_symmetry.space_group_name_H-M   'P 1'
#
loop_
_entity.id
_entity.type
_entity.pdbx_description
1 polymer ?
#
loop_
_entity_poly.entity_id
_entity_poly.type
_entity_poly.pdbx_seq_one_letter_code
_entity_poly.pdbx_strand_id
1 'polypeptide(L)' 'MSAAEGADGALVIKVVKGEASPAELAALTTVLLARAAALAAADPSPLAPRPVAGWHRPERLAIHRDPRGWHIAGARAA' A
#
# COMPACT_ATOMS: atom_id res chain seq x y z
N MET A 1 -33.42 17.09 0.40
CA MET A 1 -32.15 17.69 0.83
C MET A 1 -31.77 17.01 2.14
N SER A 2 -30.78 16.13 2.28
CA SER A 2 -29.82 15.51 1.36
C SER A 2 -29.39 14.18 2.00
N ALA A 3 -29.47 13.06 1.29
CA ALA A 3 -28.82 11.80 1.71
C ALA A 3 -27.33 11.76 1.28
N ALA A 4 -26.86 12.78 0.56
CA ALA A 4 -25.51 12.84 0.00
C ALA A 4 -24.46 13.37 1.00
N GLU A 5 -24.87 14.06 2.07
CA GLU A 5 -23.92 14.63 3.04
C GLU A 5 -23.13 13.55 3.81
N GLY A 6 -23.74 12.37 4.04
CA GLY A 6 -23.05 11.22 4.61
C GLY A 6 -22.08 10.51 3.64
N ALA A 7 -22.27 10.67 2.33
CA ALA A 7 -21.38 10.14 1.31
C ALA A 7 -20.17 11.06 1.06
N ASP A 8 -20.36 12.38 1.17
CA ASP A 8 -19.26 13.35 1.07
C ASP A 8 -18.21 13.10 2.15
N GLY A 9 -18.61 12.80 3.39
CA GLY A 9 -17.68 12.42 4.45
C GLY A 9 -16.90 11.12 4.17
N ALA A 10 -17.44 10.22 3.36
CA ALA A 10 -16.78 8.96 2.99
C ALA A 10 -15.75 9.13 1.86
N LEU A 11 -15.82 10.21 1.09
CA LEU A 11 -14.92 10.50 -0.05
C LEU A 11 -13.81 11.51 0.29
N VAL A 12 -13.76 12.01 1.54
CA VAL A 12 -12.76 12.99 1.97
C VAL A 12 -11.54 12.31 2.60
N ILE A 13 -10.34 12.71 2.17
CA ILE A 13 -9.08 12.27 2.76
C ILE A 13 -8.72 13.22 3.92
N LYS A 14 -8.61 12.66 5.13
CA LYS A 14 -8.22 13.42 6.33
C LYS A 14 -6.72 13.32 6.58
N VAL A 15 -6.05 14.46 6.68
CA VAL A 15 -4.67 14.55 7.18
C VAL A 15 -4.71 14.51 8.71
N VAL A 16 -4.08 13.49 9.32
CA VAL A 16 -4.09 13.30 10.78
C VAL A 16 -2.95 14.05 11.47
N LYS A 17 -1.84 14.27 10.76
CA LYS A 17 -0.65 14.95 11.28
C LYS A 17 0.13 15.61 10.15
N GLY A 18 0.65 16.80 10.43
CA GLY A 18 1.40 17.60 9.44
C GLY A 18 0.48 18.31 8.45
N GLU A 19 1.09 19.03 7.51
CA GLU A 19 0.39 19.68 6.40
C GLU A 19 0.75 18.95 5.11
N ALA A 20 -0.25 18.62 4.29
CA ALA A 20 -0.01 18.02 2.98
C ALA A 20 0.19 19.13 1.96
N SER A 21 1.34 19.12 1.28
CA SER A 21 1.60 20.07 0.20
C SER A 21 0.65 19.81 -0.99
N PRO A 22 0.37 20.83 -1.83
CA PRO A 22 -0.44 20.66 -3.03
C PRO A 22 0.10 19.55 -3.97
N ALA A 23 1.43 19.41 -4.04
CA ALA A 23 2.07 18.39 -4.87
C ALA A 23 1.80 16.96 -4.36
N GLU A 24 1.81 16.76 -3.03
CA GLU A 24 1.51 15.45 -2.42
C GLU A 24 0.04 15.08 -2.61
N LEU A 25 -0.88 16.04 -2.46
CA LEU A 25 -2.30 15.82 -2.71
C LEU A 25 -2.56 15.49 -4.19
N ALA A 26 -1.89 16.18 -5.12
CA ALA A 26 -1.97 15.87 -6.54
C ALA A 26 -1.47 14.45 -6.84
N ALA A 27 -0.29 14.09 -6.32
CA ALA A 27 0.28 12.75 -6.51
C ALA A 27 -0.64 11.65 -5.96
N LEU A 28 -1.17 11.82 -4.75
CA LEU A 28 -2.11 10.89 -4.14
C LEU A 28 -3.37 10.72 -5.01
N THR A 29 -3.94 11.83 -5.47
CA THR A 29 -5.13 11.82 -6.34
C THR A 29 -4.86 11.10 -7.65
N THR A 30 -3.70 11.35 -8.29
CA THR A 30 -3.29 10.66 -9.51
C THR A 30 -3.23 9.14 -9.32
N VAL A 31 -2.64 8.67 -8.22
CA VAL A 31 -2.55 7.23 -7.91
C VAL A 31 -3.94 6.64 -7.70
N LEU A 32 -4.83 7.33 -6.98
CA LEU A 32 -6.19 6.87 -6.75
C LEU A 32 -7.00 6.77 -8.05
N LEU A 33 -6.90 7.78 -8.93
CA LEU A 33 -7.56 7.76 -10.24
C LEU A 33 -7.01 6.65 -11.14
N ALA A 34 -5.68 6.47 -11.18
CA ALA A 34 -5.06 5.41 -11.96
C ALA A 34 -5.52 4.01 -11.48
N ARG A 35 -5.63 3.82 -10.16
CA ARG A 35 -6.16 2.57 -9.59
C ARG A 35 -7.65 2.39 -9.90
N ALA A 36 -8.45 3.43 -9.80
CA ALA A 36 -9.87 3.37 -10.15
C ALA A 36 -10.07 3.00 -11.63
N ALA A 37 -9.28 3.59 -12.54
CA ALA A 37 -9.29 3.24 -13.95
C ALA A 37 -8.87 1.78 -14.20
N ALA A 38 -7.82 1.29 -13.52
CA ALA A 38 -7.39 -0.10 -13.63
C ALA A 38 -8.46 -1.08 -13.11
N LEU A 39 -9.16 -0.74 -12.02
CA LEU A 39 -10.26 -1.54 -11.50
C LEU A 39 -11.47 -1.55 -12.44
N ALA A 40 -11.78 -0.40 -13.07
CA ALA A 40 -12.87 -0.30 -14.04
C ALA A 40 -12.58 -1.05 -15.34
N ALA A 41 -11.31 -1.13 -15.75
CA ALA A 41 -10.86 -1.86 -16.93
C ALA A 41 -10.69 -3.37 -16.69
N ALA A 42 -10.65 -3.81 -15.43
CA ALA A 42 -10.56 -5.22 -15.11
C ALA A 42 -11.92 -5.90 -15.32
N ASP A 43 -11.95 -6.91 -16.19
CA ASP A 43 -13.10 -7.81 -16.33
C ASP A 43 -13.39 -8.48 -14.96
N PRO A 44 -14.65 -8.71 -14.57
CA PRO A 44 -14.99 -9.41 -13.34
C PRO A 44 -14.64 -10.90 -13.48
N SER A 45 -13.35 -11.20 -13.48
CA SER A 45 -12.81 -12.56 -13.41
C SER A 45 -13.04 -13.11 -12.00
N PRO A 46 -13.25 -14.42 -11.82
CA PRO A 46 -13.53 -14.99 -10.50
C PRO A 46 -12.33 -14.75 -9.58
N LEU A 47 -12.52 -13.86 -8.60
CA LEU A 47 -11.67 -13.64 -7.42
C LEU A 47 -10.18 -13.93 -7.65
N ALA A 48 -9.47 -12.94 -8.21
CA ALA A 48 -8.02 -12.93 -8.10
C ALA A 48 -7.64 -13.17 -6.61
N PRO A 49 -6.72 -14.11 -6.31
CA PRO A 49 -6.37 -14.45 -4.94
C PRO A 49 -5.97 -13.16 -4.21
N ARG A 50 -6.54 -12.95 -3.02
CA ARG A 50 -6.33 -11.72 -2.24
C ARG A 50 -4.83 -11.47 -2.13
N PRO A 51 -4.33 -10.27 -2.49
CA PRO A 51 -2.91 -9.98 -2.38
C PRO A 51 -2.50 -10.15 -0.92
N VAL A 52 -1.74 -11.20 -0.66
CA VAL A 52 -1.13 -11.44 0.65
C VAL A 52 0.04 -10.49 0.77
N ALA A 53 0.06 -9.71 1.85
CA ALA A 53 1.15 -8.80 2.13
C ALA A 53 2.45 -9.62 2.23
N GLY A 54 3.40 -9.39 1.32
CA GLY A 54 4.70 -10.10 1.26
C GLY A 54 5.67 -9.72 2.38
N TRP A 55 5.13 -9.38 3.54
CA TRP A 55 5.90 -8.92 4.67
C TRP A 55 6.71 -10.09 5.20
N HIS A 56 8.00 -9.98 4.98
CA HIS A 56 8.94 -10.91 5.57
C HIS A 56 8.99 -10.67 7.08
N ARG A 57 8.98 -11.74 7.87
CA ARG A 57 9.11 -11.67 9.33
C ARG A 57 10.58 -11.81 9.68
N PRO A 58 11.31 -10.72 9.96
CA PRO A 58 12.76 -10.78 10.18
C PRO A 58 13.12 -11.70 11.35
N GLU A 59 12.24 -11.80 12.36
CA GLU A 59 12.38 -12.68 13.51
C GLU A 59 12.31 -14.18 13.15
N ARG A 60 11.77 -14.52 11.98
CA ARG A 60 11.69 -15.91 11.49
C ARG A 60 12.85 -16.29 10.57
N LEU A 61 13.77 -15.36 10.30
CA LEU A 61 14.99 -15.66 9.56
C LEU A 61 16.16 -15.82 10.50
N ALA A 62 17.00 -16.80 10.18
CA ALA A 62 18.35 -16.83 10.69
C ALA A 62 19.07 -15.57 10.23
N ILE A 63 19.24 -14.61 11.15
CA ILE A 63 19.85 -13.30 10.87
C ILE A 63 21.29 -13.48 10.38
N HIS A 64 21.97 -14.52 10.84
CA HIS A 64 23.36 -14.84 10.52
C HIS A 64 23.48 -16.28 10.02
N ARG A 65 24.45 -16.52 9.13
CA ARG A 65 24.74 -17.86 8.60
C ARG A 65 25.51 -18.75 9.58
N ASP A 66 26.24 -18.15 10.52
CA ASP A 66 27.09 -18.81 11.51
C ASP A 66 26.88 -18.16 12.88
N PRO A 67 26.68 -18.92 13.97
CA PRO A 67 26.49 -18.37 15.33
C PRO A 67 27.66 -17.51 15.86
N ARG A 68 28.83 -17.54 15.23
CA ARG A 68 29.97 -16.65 15.53
C ARG A 68 30.26 -15.65 14.41
N GLY A 69 29.46 -15.66 13.36
CA GLY A 69 29.56 -14.74 12.23
C GLY A 69 28.51 -13.64 12.30
N TRP A 70 28.89 -12.42 11.93
CA TRP A 70 28.01 -11.26 11.83
C TRP A 70 27.56 -11.00 10.37
N HIS A 71 27.94 -11.89 9.45
CA HIS A 71 27.49 -11.82 8.06
C HIS A 71 26.01 -12.22 7.97
N ILE A 72 25.21 -11.27 7.48
CA ILE A 72 23.76 -11.43 7.39
C ILE A 72 23.41 -12.41 6.27
N ALA A 73 22.66 -13.45 6.60
CA ALA A 73 22.11 -14.37 5.60
C ALA A 73 20.93 -13.69 4.91
N GLY A 74 21.22 -12.85 3.91
CA GLY A 74 20.15 -12.12 3.22
C GLY A 74 20.58 -11.00 2.28
N ALA A 75 21.88 -10.66 2.18
CA ALA A 75 22.34 -9.75 1.14
C ALA A 75 22.34 -10.50 -0.21
N ARG A 76 21.19 -10.55 -0.88
CA ARG A 76 21.14 -10.97 -2.28
C ARG A 76 21.79 -9.87 -3.11
N ALA A 77 22.91 -10.19 -3.74
CA ALA A 77 23.33 -9.55 -4.97
C ALA A 77 22.28 -9.84 -6.05
N ALA A 78 21.57 -8.80 -6.48
CA ALA A 78 20.91 -8.62 -7.78
C ALA A 78 20.21 -7.27 -7.78
#